data_AF-A0A0V0GY21-F1
#
_entry.id   AF-A0A0V0GY21-F1
#
_cell.length_a   1.000
_cell.length_b   1.000
_cell.length_c   1.000
_cell.angle_alpha   90.00
_cell.angle_beta   90.00
_cell.angle_gamma   90.00
#
_symmetry.space_group_name_H-M   'P 1'
#
loop_
_entity.id
_entity.type
_entity.pdbx_description
1 polymer ?
#
loop_
_entity_poly.entity_id
_entity_poly.type
_entity_poly.pdbx_seq_one_letter_code
_entity_poly.pdbx_strand_id
1 'polypeptide(L)'
;MDIFKKLLVTQIYPSQKFISIAEAIPGFARLDHDDLYKAIDIYLTGHPGLNKSERKRLCRILDCKKLSMDVCMHAAQNELLPLRVVVQVLFRAS
;
A
#
# COMPACT_ATOMS: atom_id res chain seq x y z
N MET A 1 -14.13 -4.72 -6.38
CA MET A 1 -12.95 -4.74 -7.27
C MET A 1 -12.75 -3.42 -8.05
N ASP A 2 -13.80 -2.66 -8.39
CA ASP A 2 -13.66 -1.50 -9.30
C ASP A 2 -13.13 -0.18 -8.72
N ILE A 3 -13.24 0.06 -7.41
CA ILE A 3 -12.76 1.32 -6.82
C ILE A 3 -11.23 1.40 -6.78
N PHE A 4 -10.55 0.29 -6.46
CA PHE A 4 -9.08 0.24 -6.46
C PHE A 4 -8.51 0.31 -7.88
N LYS A 5 -9.17 -0.29 -8.89
CA LYS A 5 -8.81 -0.07 -10.30
C LYS A 5 -8.92 1.41 -10.70
N LYS A 6 -9.91 2.14 -10.17
CA LYS A 6 -10.03 3.59 -10.41
C LYS A 6 -8.91 4.41 -9.73
N LEU A 7 -8.40 3.96 -8.57
CA LEU A 7 -7.18 4.50 -7.94
C LEU A 7 -5.90 4.17 -8.75
N LEU A 8 -5.82 2.96 -9.32
CA LEU A 8 -4.69 2.47 -10.11
C LEU A 8 -4.47 3.28 -11.40
N VAL A 9 -5.50 3.94 -11.94
CA VAL A 9 -5.42 4.77 -13.16
C VAL A 9 -4.78 6.14 -12.91
N THR A 10 -4.42 6.49 -11.67
CA THR A 10 -4.01 7.86 -11.33
C THR A 10 -2.57 8.00 -10.87
N GLN A 11 -1.66 8.05 -11.85
CA GLN A 11 -0.37 8.74 -11.73
C GLN A 11 -0.50 10.28 -11.60
N ILE A 12 -1.70 10.81 -11.31
CA ILE A 12 -2.03 12.23 -11.36
C ILE A 12 -2.53 12.79 -10.02
N TYR A 13 -2.65 11.97 -8.97
CA TYR A 13 -3.19 12.42 -7.68
C TYR A 13 -2.11 12.69 -6.62
N PRO A 14 -2.17 13.83 -5.92
CA PRO A 14 -1.34 14.09 -4.74
C PRO A 14 -1.53 13.01 -3.66
N SER A 15 -0.48 12.74 -2.90
CA SER A 15 -0.44 11.71 -1.85
C SER A 15 -1.62 11.81 -0.86
N GLN A 16 -2.01 13.04 -0.53
CA GLN A 16 -3.17 13.33 0.32
C GLN A 16 -4.49 12.78 -0.23
N LYS A 17 -4.73 12.92 -1.55
CA LYS A 17 -5.98 12.50 -2.19
C LYS A 17 -6.05 10.98 -2.30
N PHE A 18 -4.92 10.33 -2.57
CA PHE A 18 -4.82 8.87 -2.51
C PHE A 18 -5.23 8.33 -1.13
N ILE A 19 -4.65 8.90 -0.07
CA ILE A 19 -4.94 8.51 1.31
C ILE A 19 -6.42 8.71 1.65
N SER A 20 -7.00 9.86 1.31
CA SER A 20 -8.40 10.14 1.60
C SER A 20 -9.36 9.16 0.91
N ILE A 21 -9.10 8.78 -0.35
CA ILE A 21 -9.93 7.78 -1.03
C ILE A 21 -9.73 6.41 -0.39
N ALA A 22 -8.49 6.05 -0.07
CA ALA A 22 -8.21 4.79 0.60
C ALA A 22 -8.85 4.74 1.99
N GLU A 23 -8.88 5.81 2.78
CA GLU A 23 -9.55 5.85 4.09
C GLU A 23 -11.09 5.85 3.98
N ALA A 24 -11.66 6.37 2.90
CA ALA A 24 -13.11 6.40 2.67
C ALA A 24 -13.73 5.03 2.38
N ILE A 25 -12.93 4.04 1.97
CA ILE A 25 -13.42 2.68 1.71
C ILE A 25 -13.56 1.94 3.05
N PRO A 26 -14.73 1.42 3.43
CA PRO A 26 -14.88 0.73 4.70
C PRO A 26 -14.00 -0.52 4.81
N GLY A 27 -13.48 -0.78 6.01
CA GLY A 27 -12.61 -1.94 6.26
C GLY A 27 -13.28 -3.29 6.04
N PHE A 28 -14.61 -3.38 6.15
CA PHE A 28 -15.38 -4.61 5.87
C PHE A 28 -15.49 -4.92 4.38
N ALA A 29 -15.32 -3.92 3.51
CA ALA A 29 -15.28 -4.12 2.06
C ALA A 29 -13.91 -4.65 1.58
N ARG A 30 -12.95 -4.80 2.51
CA ARG A 30 -11.61 -5.33 2.28
C ARG A 30 -11.45 -6.64 3.02
N LEU A 31 -11.74 -7.75 2.33
CA LEU A 31 -11.51 -9.09 2.86
C LEU A 31 -10.02 -9.32 3.14
N ASP A 32 -9.18 -8.82 2.24
CA ASP A 32 -7.72 -8.76 2.35
C ASP A 32 -7.21 -7.35 2.02
N HIS A 33 -5.90 -7.15 2.17
CA HIS A 33 -5.21 -5.90 1.85
C HIS A 33 -4.30 -6.01 0.61
N ASP A 34 -4.44 -7.06 -0.20
CA ASP A 34 -3.54 -7.32 -1.32
C ASP A 34 -3.68 -6.27 -2.41
N ASP A 35 -4.92 -5.93 -2.78
CA ASP A 35 -5.19 -4.88 -3.77
C ASP A 35 -4.81 -3.48 -3.27
N LEU A 36 -4.93 -3.26 -1.95
CA LEU A 36 -4.47 -2.02 -1.32
C LEU A 36 -2.94 -1.92 -1.40
N TYR A 37 -2.22 -3.01 -1.11
CA TYR A 37 -0.78 -3.08 -1.26
C TYR A 37 -0.37 -2.78 -2.71
N LYS A 38 -0.98 -3.47 -3.69
CA LYS A 38 -0.67 -3.27 -5.12
C LYS A 38 -0.88 -1.80 -5.54
N ALA A 39 -1.95 -1.17 -5.05
CA ALA A 39 -2.21 0.23 -5.32
C ALA A 39 -1.14 1.16 -4.71
N ILE A 40 -0.69 0.89 -3.47
CA ILE A 40 0.39 1.65 -2.83
C ILE A 40 1.71 1.45 -3.57
N ASP A 41 2.02 0.20 -3.93
CA ASP A 41 3.25 -0.16 -4.63
C ASP A 41 3.36 0.57 -5.98
N ILE A 42 2.32 0.48 -6.81
CA ILE A 42 2.24 1.20 -8.09
C ILE A 42 2.35 2.71 -7.88
N TYR A 43 1.73 3.26 -6.83
CA TYR A 43 1.85 4.67 -6.50
C TYR A 43 3.29 5.06 -6.14
N LEU A 44 4.00 4.25 -5.35
CA LEU A 44 5.39 4.49 -4.98
C LEU A 44 6.32 4.40 -6.20
N THR A 45 6.12 3.40 -7.07
CA THR A 45 6.89 3.24 -8.32
C THR A 45 6.70 4.43 -9.26
N GLY A 46 5.47 4.95 -9.38
CA GLY A 46 5.16 6.12 -10.21
C GLY A 46 5.68 7.45 -9.64
N HIS A 47 6.06 7.49 -8.35
CA HIS A 47 6.48 8.72 -7.67
C HIS A 47 7.78 8.51 -6.86
N PRO A 48 8.93 8.25 -7.52
CA PRO A 48 10.19 7.98 -6.82
C PRO A 48 10.65 9.17 -5.94
N GLY A 49 10.22 10.39 -6.26
CA GLY A 49 10.52 11.62 -5.52
C GLY A 49 9.78 11.78 -4.17
N LEU A 50 8.87 10.87 -3.80
CA LEU A 50 8.20 10.93 -2.51
C LEU A 50 9.21 10.85 -1.36
N ASN A 51 9.09 11.77 -0.42
CA ASN A 51 9.98 11.80 0.73
C ASN A 51 9.58 10.72 1.76
N LYS A 52 10.46 10.49 2.75
CA LYS A 52 10.26 9.45 3.78
C LYS A 52 8.95 9.61 4.56
N SER A 53 8.50 10.84 4.82
CA SER A 53 7.28 11.07 5.62
C SER A 53 6.02 10.77 4.82
N GLU A 54 6.00 11.08 3.53
CA GLU A 54 4.90 10.74 2.62
C GLU A 54 4.76 9.23 2.45
N ARG A 55 5.86 8.51 2.21
CA ARG A 55 5.85 7.04 2.12
C ARG A 55 5.34 6.40 3.41
N LYS A 56 5.79 6.90 4.57
CA LYS A 56 5.31 6.45 5.89
C LYS A 56 3.81 6.66 6.04
N ARG A 57 3.28 7.80 5.59
CA ARG A 57 1.86 8.11 5.68
C ARG A 57 1.02 7.23 4.76
N LEU A 58 1.45 7.04 3.52
CA LEU A 58 0.80 6.16 2.54
C LEU A 58 0.72 4.72 3.04
N CYS A 59 1.78 4.20 3.67
CA CYS A 59 1.79 2.82 4.14
C CYS A 59 1.08 2.63 5.49
N ARG A 60 0.62 3.70 6.17
CA ARG A 60 -0.02 3.59 7.49
C ARG A 60 -1.35 2.86 7.45
N ILE A 61 -2.08 2.97 6.34
CA ILE A 61 -3.38 2.34 6.12
C ILE A 61 -3.27 0.83 5.85
N LEU A 62 -2.05 0.33 5.62
CA LEU A 62 -1.80 -1.07 5.33
C LEU A 62 -1.73 -1.88 6.62
N ASP A 63 -2.81 -2.61 6.90
CA ASP A 63 -2.74 -3.72 7.86
C ASP A 63 -1.98 -4.89 7.24
N CYS A 64 -0.70 -5.00 7.59
CA CYS A 64 0.15 -6.07 7.12
C CYS A 64 -0.32 -7.45 7.56
N LYS A 65 -1.25 -7.61 8.52
CA LYS A 65 -1.82 -8.91 8.92
C LYS A 65 -2.89 -9.44 7.96
N LYS A 66 -3.41 -8.58 7.09
CA LYS A 66 -4.43 -8.92 6.10
C LYS A 66 -3.87 -9.18 4.70
N LEU A 67 -2.54 -9.28 4.59
CA LEU A 67 -1.87 -9.62 3.34
C LEU A 67 -1.79 -11.14 3.18
N SER A 68 -1.93 -11.60 1.94
CA SER A 68 -1.57 -12.97 1.56
C SER A 68 -0.05 -13.18 1.63
N MET A 69 0.36 -14.45 1.64
CA MET A 69 1.77 -14.82 1.70
C MET A 69 2.54 -14.33 0.48
N ASP A 70 1.97 -14.46 -0.72
CA ASP A 70 2.59 -14.03 -1.97
C ASP A 70 2.87 -12.52 -1.96
N VAL A 71 1.90 -11.73 -1.46
CA VAL A 71 2.08 -10.28 -1.33
C VAL A 71 3.09 -9.93 -0.24
N CYS A 72 3.15 -10.68 0.86
CA CYS A 72 4.19 -10.50 1.87
C CYS A 72 5.60 -10.75 1.31
N MET A 73 5.80 -11.80 0.50
CA MET A 73 7.10 -12.08 -0.14
C MET A 73 7.51 -10.95 -1.09
N HIS A 74 6.58 -10.46 -1.90
CA HIS A 74 6.84 -9.31 -2.77
C HIS A 74 7.17 -8.05 -1.96
N ALA A 75 6.38 -7.75 -0.93
CA ALA A 75 6.58 -6.58 -0.07
C ALA A 75 7.93 -6.62 0.68
N ALA A 76 8.42 -7.81 1.05
CA ALA A 76 9.72 -7.97 1.70
C ALA A 76 10.89 -7.54 0.81
N GLN A 77 10.73 -7.57 -0.51
CA GLN A 77 11.75 -7.18 -1.49
C GLN A 77 11.59 -5.73 -1.97
N ASN A 78 10.55 -5.02 -1.52
CA ASN A 78 10.24 -3.68 -2.00
C ASN A 78 11.00 -2.59 -1.23
N GLU A 79 12.07 -2.08 -1.84
CA GLU A 79 12.94 -1.03 -1.28
C GLU A 79 12.26 0.34 -1.12
N LEU A 80 11.11 0.56 -1.76
CA LEU A 80 10.36 1.81 -1.63
C LEU A 80 9.56 1.88 -0.32
N LEU A 81 9.32 0.74 0.33
CA LEU A 81 8.54 0.67 1.56
C LEU A 81 9.32 1.20 2.77
N PRO A 82 8.62 1.81 3.74
CA PRO A 82 9.22 2.10 5.04
C PRO A 82 9.70 0.81 5.73
N LEU A 83 10.85 0.86 6.40
CA LEU A 83 11.44 -0.27 7.15
C LEU A 83 10.43 -0.98 8.07
N ARG A 84 9.56 -0.22 8.75
CA ARG A 84 8.49 -0.78 9.61
C ARG A 84 7.60 -1.77 8.88
N VAL A 85 7.24 -1.49 7.62
CA VAL A 85 6.37 -2.34 6.81
C VAL A 85 7.12 -3.60 6.42
N VAL A 86 8.36 -3.45 5.93
CA VAL A 86 9.24 -4.58 5.55
C VAL A 86 9.44 -5.53 6.73
N VAL A 87 9.74 -5.02 7.91
CA VAL A 87 9.87 -5.82 9.14
C VAL A 87 8.57 -6.55 9.46
N GLN A 88 7.42 -5.88 9.38
CA GLN A 88 6.12 -6.51 9.66
C GLN A 88 5.78 -7.64 8.68
N VAL A 89 6.10 -7.50 7.39
CA VAL A 89 5.83 -8.57 6.41
C VAL A 89 6.81 -9.73 6.55
N LEU A 90 8.09 -9.48 6.88
CA LEU A 90 9.08 -10.52 7.13
C LEU A 90 8.66 -11.43 8.29
N PHE A 91 8.26 -10.86 9.43
CA PHE A 91 7.78 -11.64 10.58
C PHE A 91 6.49 -12.42 10.31
N ARG A 92 5.72 -12.07 9.28
CA ARG A 92 4.54 -12.83 8.86
C ARG A 92 4.82 -13.89 7.82
N ALA A 93 5.87 -13.68 7.02
CA ALA A 93 6.35 -14.64 6.05
C ALA A 93 7.29 -15.70 6.66
N SER A 94 7.57 -15.58 7.95
CA SER A 94 8.40 -16.51 8.75
C SER A 94 7.60 -17.71 9.24
#